data_AF-A0AA38ML08-F1
#
_entry.id   AF-A0AA38ML08-F1
#
_cell.length_a   1.000
_cell.length_b   1.000
_cell.length_c   1.000
_cell.angle_alpha   90.00
_cell.angle_beta   90.00
_cell.angle_gamma   90.00
#
_symmetry.space_group_name_H-M   'P 1'
#
loop_
_entity.id
_entity.type
_entity.pdbx_description
1 polymer ?
#
loop_
_entity_poly.entity_id
_entity_poly.type
_entity_poly.pdbx_seq_one_letter_code
_entity_poly.pdbx_strand_id
1 'polypeptide(L)'
;MGGVDLMDENIGRYRVGMRGKKWWWCIFTWLLDVCIQNAWQIHKKCGGTMTQLEFRREIVTIYLQRYGSPPKSPGKVPSSTANTDGRVPDDLR
;
A
#
# COMPACT_ATOMS: atom_id res chain seq x y z
N MET A 1 17.81 -20.88 10.38
CA MET A 1 16.69 -21.28 9.51
C MET A 1 15.51 -20.31 9.75
N GLY A 2 15.52 -19.11 9.20
CA GLY A 2 14.46 -18.11 9.46
C GLY A 2 14.19 -17.12 8.32
N GLY A 3 14.81 -17.34 7.15
CA GLY A 3 14.61 -16.45 6.01
C GLY A 3 13.20 -16.56 5.40
N VAL A 4 12.62 -17.76 5.43
CA VAL A 4 11.27 -18.02 4.91
C VAL A 4 10.21 -17.46 5.86
N ASP A 5 10.35 -17.67 7.17
CA ASP A 5 9.40 -17.15 8.17
C ASP A 5 9.36 -15.61 8.18
N LEU A 6 10.53 -14.96 8.09
CA LEU A 6 10.63 -13.51 7.96
C LEU A 6 10.03 -13.01 6.64
N MET A 7 10.13 -13.79 5.57
CA MET A 7 9.50 -13.45 4.30
C MET A 7 7.98 -13.51 4.41
N ASP A 8 7.43 -14.59 4.96
CA ASP A 8 6.00 -14.78 5.15
C ASP A 8 5.38 -13.74 6.09
N GLU A 9 6.08 -13.37 7.16
CA GLU A 9 5.65 -12.29 8.06
C GLU A 9 5.57 -10.93 7.33
N ASN A 10 6.59 -10.61 6.51
CA ASN A 10 6.62 -9.37 5.73
C ASN A 10 5.59 -9.34 4.61
N ILE A 11 5.29 -10.48 3.99
CA ILE A 11 4.21 -10.62 3.02
C ILE A 11 2.86 -10.45 3.72
N GLY A 12 2.68 -11.05 4.90
CA GLY A 12 1.47 -10.94 5.72
C GLY A 12 1.11 -9.48 6.05
N ARG A 13 2.11 -8.64 6.36
CA ARG A 13 1.91 -7.21 6.67
C ARG A 13 1.36 -6.36 5.52
N TYR A 14 1.72 -6.68 4.27
CA TYR A 14 1.40 -5.86 3.09
C TYR A 14 0.60 -6.63 2.03
N ARG A 15 -0.06 -7.71 2.45
CA ARG A 15 -0.76 -8.63 1.55
C ARG A 15 -1.82 -7.92 0.73
N VAL A 16 -1.89 -8.24 -0.56
CA VAL A 16 -2.95 -7.75 -1.45
C VAL A 16 -4.32 -8.29 -0.98
N GLY A 17 -5.17 -7.40 -0.45
CA GLY A 17 -6.50 -7.71 0.08
C GLY A 17 -7.60 -7.95 -0.96
N MET A 18 -7.27 -8.09 -2.24
CA MET A 18 -8.24 -8.28 -3.31
C MET A 18 -8.77 -9.72 -3.32
N ARG A 19 -10.08 -9.89 -3.08
CA ARG A 19 -10.74 -11.20 -3.12
C ARG A 19 -11.16 -11.53 -4.55
N GLY A 20 -10.40 -12.41 -5.19
CA GLY A 20 -10.76 -12.98 -6.49
C GLY A 20 -11.76 -14.11 -6.37
N LYS A 21 -12.57 -14.30 -7.42
CA LYS A 21 -13.56 -15.39 -7.52
C LYS A 21 -12.93 -16.72 -7.99
N LYS A 22 -11.76 -16.66 -8.61
CA LYS A 22 -11.05 -17.83 -9.16
C LYS A 22 -10.08 -18.36 -8.13
N TRP A 23 -10.02 -19.69 -7.96
CA TRP A 23 -9.14 -20.35 -6.98
C TRP A 23 -7.66 -19.96 -7.14
N TRP A 24 -7.19 -19.79 -8.38
CA TRP A 24 -5.79 -19.44 -8.67
C TRP A 24 -5.45 -17.98 -8.34
N TRP A 25 -6.44 -17.13 -8.09
CA TRP A 25 -6.21 -15.71 -7.80
C TRP A 25 -5.35 -15.51 -6.55
N CYS A 26 -5.55 -16.34 -5.51
CA CYS A 26 -4.74 -16.25 -4.30
C CYS A 26 -3.27 -16.59 -4.54
N ILE A 27 -2.98 -17.49 -5.48
CA ILE A 27 -1.62 -17.84 -5.88
C ILE A 27 -0.99 -16.68 -6.64
N PHE A 28 -1.74 -16.09 -7.58
CA PHE A 28 -1.27 -14.96 -8.37
C PHE A 28 -0.94 -13.73 -7.50
N THR A 29 -1.84 -13.35 -6.59
CA THR A 29 -1.57 -12.19 -5.71
C THR A 29 -0.43 -12.45 -4.74
N TRP A 30 -0.32 -13.67 -4.21
CA TRP A 30 0.83 -14.06 -3.39
C TRP A 30 2.15 -13.97 -4.17
N LEU A 31 2.17 -14.42 -5.43
CA LEU A 31 3.37 -14.32 -6.27
C LEU A 31 3.82 -12.87 -6.48
N LEU A 32 2.88 -11.94 -6.69
CA LEU A 32 3.20 -10.51 -6.78
C LEU A 32 3.82 -9.99 -5.48
N ASP A 33 3.27 -10.36 -4.32
CA ASP A 33 3.80 -9.95 -3.02
C ASP A 33 5.22 -10.48 -2.78
N VAL A 34 5.51 -11.72 -3.19
CA VAL A 34 6.85 -12.32 -3.14
C VAL A 34 7.83 -11.59 -4.07
N CYS A 35 7.43 -11.29 -5.30
CA CYS A 35 8.26 -10.56 -6.26
C CYS A 35 8.68 -9.19 -5.72
N ILE A 36 7.73 -8.44 -5.14
CA ILE A 36 8.00 -7.15 -4.52
C ILE A 36 8.96 -7.30 -3.33
N GLN A 37 8.75 -8.31 -2.48
CA GLN A 37 9.62 -8.56 -1.34
C GLN A 37 11.06 -8.86 -1.80
N ASN A 38 11.23 -9.70 -2.81
CA ASN A 38 12.54 -10.02 -3.37
C ASN A 38 13.23 -8.79 -3.99
N ALA A 39 12.48 -7.98 -4.75
CA ALA A 39 12.98 -6.74 -5.32
C ALA A 39 13.45 -5.76 -4.22
N TRP A 40 12.70 -5.63 -3.12
CA TRP A 40 13.09 -4.81 -1.99
C TRP A 40 14.36 -5.33 -1.29
N GLN A 41 14.53 -6.65 -1.15
CA GLN A 41 15.76 -7.22 -0.60
C GLN A 41 16.97 -6.91 -1.48
N ILE A 42 16.81 -6.94 -2.81
CA ILE A 42 17.87 -6.53 -3.76
C ILE A 42 18.16 -5.05 -3.59
N HIS A 43 17.13 -4.20 -3.54
CA HIS A 43 17.28 -2.75 -3.33
C HIS A 43 18.09 -2.42 -2.07
N LYS A 44 17.79 -3.10 -0.94
CA LYS A 44 18.59 -2.95 0.29
C LYS A 44 20.03 -3.40 0.14
N LYS A 45 20.28 -4.51 -0.57
CA LYS A 45 21.65 -5.00 -0.84
C LYS A 45 22.45 -4.01 -1.69
N CYS A 46 21.78 -3.25 -2.54
CA CYS A 46 22.39 -2.17 -3.33
C CYS A 46 22.56 -0.85 -2.56
N GLY A 47 22.32 -0.82 -1.25
CA GLY A 47 22.47 0.38 -0.41
C GLY A 47 21.21 1.26 -0.32
N GLY A 48 20.08 0.78 -0.80
CA GLY A 48 18.80 1.48 -0.68
C GLY A 48 18.30 1.55 0.77
N THR A 49 17.89 2.73 1.20
CA THR A 49 17.45 3.00 2.59
C THR A 49 15.92 2.97 2.76
N MET A 50 15.18 2.81 1.67
CA MET A 50 13.72 2.88 1.69
C MET A 50 13.09 1.72 2.46
N THR A 51 12.05 2.04 3.22
CA THR A 51 11.21 1.03 3.88
C THR A 51 10.43 0.23 2.83
N GLN A 52 10.00 -0.99 3.19
CA GLN A 52 9.25 -1.87 2.29
C GLN A 52 7.94 -1.21 1.80
N LEU A 53 7.29 -0.41 2.65
CA LEU A 53 6.06 0.31 2.31
C LEU A 53 6.32 1.43 1.30
N GLU A 54 7.39 2.22 1.50
CA GLU A 54 7.76 3.29 0.56
C GLU A 54 8.13 2.73 -0.80
N PHE A 55 8.91 1.65 -0.82
CA PHE A 55 9.27 0.95 -2.05
C PHE A 55 8.03 0.48 -2.83
N ARG A 56 7.04 -0.10 -2.13
CA ARG A 56 5.74 -0.48 -2.72
C ARG A 56 4.99 0.72 -3.29
N ARG A 57 4.92 1.83 -2.55
CA ARG A 57 4.23 3.06 -3.00
C ARG A 57 4.89 3.66 -4.23
N GLU A 58 6.20 3.67 -4.28
CA GLU A 58 6.96 4.18 -5.42
C GLU A 58 6.67 3.35 -6.67
N ILE A 59 6.73 2.01 -6.56
CA ILE A 59 6.35 1.11 -7.65
C ILE A 59 4.95 1.44 -8.16
N VAL A 60 3.95 1.47 -7.27
CA VAL A 60 2.56 1.77 -7.65
C VAL A 60 2.45 3.14 -8.33
N THR A 61 3.14 4.16 -7.81
CA THR A 61 3.13 5.51 -8.37
C THR A 61 3.71 5.53 -9.78
N ILE A 62 4.84 4.86 -10.01
CA ILE A 62 5.48 4.75 -11.34
C ILE A 62 4.54 4.03 -12.32
N TYR A 63 3.93 2.91 -11.92
CA TYR A 63 3.01 2.17 -12.78
C TYR A 63 1.75 2.99 -13.11
N LEU A 64 1.19 3.73 -12.14
CA LEU A 64 0.05 4.62 -12.35
C LEU A 64 0.40 5.80 -13.24
N GLN A 65 1.59 6.39 -13.12
CA GLN A 65 2.03 7.47 -13.99
C GLN A 65 2.27 6.98 -15.42
N ARG A 66 2.82 5.78 -15.58
CA ARG A 66 3.21 5.25 -16.89
C ARG A 66 2.05 4.61 -17.67
N TYR A 67 1.13 3.96 -16.98
CA TYR A 67 0.04 3.17 -17.58
C TYR A 67 -1.35 3.58 -17.07
N GLY A 68 -1.44 4.51 -16.14
CA GLY A 68 -2.72 5.01 -15.66
C GLY A 68 -3.48 5.73 -16.76
N SER A 69 -4.78 5.46 -16.82
CA SER A 69 -5.68 6.29 -17.60
C SER A 69 -6.02 7.55 -16.80
N PRO A 70 -6.17 8.72 -17.44
CA PRO A 70 -6.62 9.91 -16.75
C PRO A 70 -7.99 9.64 -16.10
N PRO A 71 -8.26 10.22 -14.92
CA PRO A 71 -9.54 10.04 -14.26
C PRO A 71 -10.66 10.52 -15.20
N LYS A 72 -11.64 9.65 -15.44
CA LYS A 72 -12.75 9.89 -16.37
C LYS A 72 -13.69 11.03 -15.92
N SER A 73 -13.59 11.43 -14.65
CA SER A 73 -14.28 12.56 -14.05
C SER A 73 -13.41 13.10 -12.91
N PRO A 74 -13.37 14.43 -12.66
CA PRO A 74 -12.82 14.94 -11.42
C PRO A 74 -13.52 14.22 -10.26
N GLY A 75 -12.72 13.72 -9.31
CA GLY A 75 -13.23 13.00 -8.15
C GLY A 75 -14.25 13.85 -7.38
N LYS A 76 -15.10 13.17 -6.61
CA LYS A 76 -16.01 13.86 -5.68
C LYS A 76 -15.15 14.66 -4.70
N VAL A 77 -15.29 15.99 -4.68
CA VAL A 77 -14.68 16.82 -3.64
C VAL A 77 -15.08 16.24 -2.28
N PRO A 78 -14.13 16.03 -1.34
CA PRO A 78 -14.50 15.66 0.01
C PRO A 78 -15.43 16.75 0.54
N SER A 79 -16.62 16.36 1.00
CA SER A 79 -17.54 17.29 1.66
C SER A 79 -16.91 17.67 2.99
N SER A 80 -16.02 18.65 3.00
CA SER A 80 -15.52 19.29 4.21
C SER A 80 -16.63 20.14 4.80
N THR A 81 -17.56 19.50 5.51
CA THR A 81 -18.38 20.10 6.55
C THR A 81 -18.79 19.01 7.55
N ALA A 82 -17.81 18.38 8.18
CA ALA A 82 -18.06 17.71 9.47
C ALA A 82 -17.75 18.76 10.55
N ASN A 83 -18.84 19.31 11.08
CA ASN A 83 -18.91 20.32 12.13
C ASN A 83 -17.97 19.98 13.30
N THR A 84 -16.89 20.74 13.50
CA THR A 84 -16.14 20.71 14.77
C THR A 84 -16.84 21.62 15.76
N ASP A 85 -18.05 21.23 16.16
CA ASP A 85 -18.77 21.88 17.24
C ASP A 85 -18.93 20.87 18.38
N GLY A 86 -18.09 21.05 19.39
CA GLY A 86 -17.91 20.12 20.50
C GLY A 86 -16.83 20.53 21.50
N ARG A 87 -16.17 21.68 21.33
CA ARG A 87 -15.42 22.34 22.40
C ARG A 87 -16.27 23.48 22.95
N VAL A 88 -16.74 23.30 24.17
CA VAL A 88 -17.33 24.38 24.98
C VAL A 88 -16.28 25.50 25.09
N PRO A 89 -16.63 26.78 24.82
CA PRO A 89 -15.71 27.90 24.98
C PRO A 89 -15.21 28.01 26.42
N ASP A 90 -13.91 28.28 26.60
CA ASP A 90 -13.27 28.44 27.92
C ASP A 90 -13.77 29.66 28.73
N ASP A 91 -14.66 30.47 28.15
CA ASP A 91 -15.30 31.62 28.80
C ASP A 91 -16.39 31.21 29.81
N LEU A 92 -16.73 29.90 29.88
CA LEU A 92 -17.69 29.31 30.81
C LEU A 92 -17.03 28.39 31.86
N ARG A 93 -15.71 28.49 32.07
CA ARG A 93 -14.96 27.74 33.09
C ARG A 93 -14.55 28.63 34.25
#